data_AF-A0A382KH60-F1
#
_entry.id   AF-A0A382KH60-F1
#
_cell.length_a   1.000
_cell.length_b   1.000
_cell.length_c   1.000
_cell.angle_alpha   90.00
_cell.angle_beta   90.00
_cell.angle_gamma   90.00
#
_symmetry.space_group_name_H-M   'P 1'
#
loop_
_entity.id
_entity.type
_entity.pdbx_description
1 polymer ?
#
loop_
_entity_poly.entity_id
_entity_poly.type
_entity_poly.pdbx_seq_one_letter_code
_entity_poly.pdbx_strand_id
1 'polypeptide(L)'
;MISPRHFPAICLFGLIALGQAADWPTYQHDYARTGVARESLLAPFTDGWVHRSRHAPRPAWRGEAKWDGWNKVYDLKSRQIFDYAYHPVIADGLLYYGSSADDKIYC
;
A
#
# COMPACT_ATOMS: atom_id res chain seq x y z
N MET A 1 -22.22 64.97 -14.78
CA MET A 1 -22.38 63.63 -15.38
C MET A 1 -21.08 62.87 -15.14
N ILE A 2 -21.04 61.95 -14.17
CA ILE A 2 -19.86 61.16 -13.81
C ILE A 2 -20.23 59.70 -14.06
N SER A 3 -19.56 59.07 -15.03
CA SER A 3 -19.78 57.67 -15.40
C SER A 3 -19.04 56.74 -14.43
N PRO A 4 -19.69 55.72 -13.84
CA PRO A 4 -18.99 54.74 -13.02
C PRO A 4 -18.27 53.75 -13.94
N ARG A 5 -16.95 53.65 -13.81
CA ARG A 5 -16.15 52.63 -14.50
C ARG A 5 -16.33 51.32 -13.75
N HIS A 6 -17.07 50.38 -14.34
CA HIS A 6 -17.16 49.01 -13.83
C HIS A 6 -15.83 48.28 -14.09
N PHE A 7 -15.09 48.00 -13.02
CA PHE A 7 -13.97 47.06 -13.06
C PHE A 7 -14.53 45.64 -13.04
N PRO A 8 -14.30 44.80 -14.06
CA PRO A 8 -14.69 43.40 -13.99
C PRO A 8 -13.75 42.69 -13.01
N ALA A 9 -14.28 42.22 -11.89
CA ALA A 9 -13.57 41.32 -11.01
C ALA A 9 -13.50 39.95 -11.71
N ILE A 10 -12.34 39.64 -12.28
CA ILE A 10 -12.04 38.31 -12.83
C ILE A 10 -11.78 37.39 -11.64
N CYS A 11 -12.78 36.59 -11.27
CA CYS A 11 -12.62 35.51 -10.29
C CYS A 11 -11.86 34.36 -10.96
N LEU A 12 -10.56 34.25 -10.68
CA LEU A 12 -9.74 33.11 -11.09
C LEU A 12 -10.11 31.91 -10.20
N PHE A 13 -10.99 31.04 -10.69
CA PHE A 13 -11.23 29.73 -10.07
C PHE A 13 -10.00 28.85 -10.31
N GLY A 14 -9.11 28.78 -9.32
CA GLY A 14 -8.01 27.83 -9.32
C GLY A 14 -8.56 26.41 -9.17
N LEU A 15 -8.34 25.55 -10.17
CA LEU A 15 -8.54 24.11 -10.01
C LEU A 15 -7.53 23.59 -8.97
N ILE A 16 -8.00 23.28 -7.78
CA ILE A 16 -7.22 22.51 -6.81
C ILE A 16 -7.24 21.07 -7.31
N ALA A 17 -6.21 20.68 -8.07
CA ALA A 17 -5.98 19.28 -8.37
C ALA A 17 -5.51 18.60 -7.07
N LEU A 18 -6.42 17.92 -6.38
CA LEU A 18 -6.06 16.93 -5.37
C LEU A 18 -5.30 15.82 -6.12
N GLY A 19 -3.98 15.78 -5.97
CA GLY A 19 -3.17 14.71 -6.53
C GLY A 19 -3.57 13.38 -5.90
N GLN A 20 -4.16 12.47 -6.68
CA GLN A 20 -4.25 11.08 -6.28
C GLN A 20 -2.86 10.46 -6.38
N ALA A 21 -2.41 9.80 -5.31
CA ALA A 21 -1.29 8.88 -5.39
C ALA A 21 -1.64 7.73 -6.34
N ALA A 22 -0.62 7.18 -7.00
CA ALA A 22 -0.79 6.02 -7.85
C ALA A 22 -1.30 4.80 -7.06
N ASP A 23 -2.06 3.97 -7.75
CA ASP A 23 -2.53 2.70 -7.23
C ASP A 23 -1.35 1.75 -6.91
N TRP A 24 -1.63 0.79 -6.03
CA TRP A 24 -0.77 -0.35 -5.74
C TRP A 24 -1.55 -1.65 -6.03
N PRO A 25 -1.84 -1.95 -7.30
CA PRO A 25 -2.89 -2.91 -7.66
C PRO A 25 -2.50 -4.38 -7.45
N THR A 26 -1.23 -4.69 -7.20
CA THR A 26 -0.74 -6.07 -7.03
C THR A 26 0.46 -6.16 -6.10
N TYR A 27 0.85 -7.39 -5.75
CA TYR A 27 2.03 -7.65 -4.93
C TYR A 27 3.28 -7.05 -5.60
N GLN A 28 3.98 -6.19 -4.84
CA GLN A 28 5.10 -5.38 -5.32
C GLN A 28 4.76 -4.43 -6.48
N HIS A 29 3.58 -3.80 -6.40
CA HIS A 29 3.11 -2.69 -7.23
C HIS A 29 2.71 -3.04 -8.67
N ASP A 30 3.57 -3.73 -9.42
CA ASP A 30 3.36 -4.00 -10.85
C ASP A 30 3.70 -5.45 -11.23
N TYR A 31 3.44 -5.82 -12.50
CA TYR A 31 3.74 -7.18 -13.00
C TYR A 31 5.23 -7.53 -13.04
N ALA A 32 6.12 -6.52 -13.03
CA ALA A 32 7.55 -6.73 -12.89
C ALA A 32 7.98 -6.90 -11.42
N ARG A 33 7.05 -6.70 -10.47
CA ARG A 33 7.28 -6.75 -9.02
C ARG A 33 8.39 -5.79 -8.62
N THR A 34 8.33 -4.55 -9.08
CA THR A 34 9.39 -3.56 -8.78
C THR A 34 9.40 -3.17 -7.31
N GLY A 35 8.24 -3.12 -6.65
CA GLY A 35 8.11 -2.61 -5.29
C GLY A 35 8.40 -1.12 -5.17
N VAL A 36 8.25 -0.35 -6.25
CA VAL A 36 8.62 1.08 -6.31
C VAL A 36 7.40 1.95 -6.64
N ALA A 37 7.15 2.95 -5.78
CA ALA A 37 6.24 4.07 -6.07
C ALA A 37 7.00 5.17 -6.84
N ARG A 38 6.29 5.95 -7.67
CA ARG A 38 6.90 7.07 -8.42
C ARG A 38 6.96 8.35 -7.59
N GLU A 39 6.14 8.42 -6.56
CA GLU A 39 5.99 9.53 -5.66
C GLU A 39 7.20 9.68 -4.75
N SER A 40 7.64 10.92 -4.56
CA SER A 40 8.64 11.26 -3.56
C SER A 40 7.96 11.69 -2.27
N LEU A 41 8.37 11.12 -1.14
CA LEU A 41 7.90 11.50 0.17
C LEU A 41 8.82 12.59 0.76
N LEU A 42 8.25 13.70 1.23
CA LEU A 42 9.00 14.77 1.90
C LEU A 42 9.03 14.53 3.41
N ALA A 43 10.22 14.48 4.00
CA ALA A 43 10.42 14.33 5.43
C ALA A 43 10.26 15.67 6.19
N PRO A 44 9.88 15.67 7.48
CA PRO A 44 9.64 14.49 8.34
C PRO A 44 8.23 13.89 8.16
N PHE A 45 8.10 12.59 8.40
CA PHE A 45 6.81 11.89 8.35
C PHE A 45 6.12 11.89 9.71
N THR A 46 4.80 12.00 9.66
CA THR A 46 3.89 11.77 10.79
C THR A 46 2.86 10.73 10.38
N ASP A 47 2.37 9.94 11.32
CA ASP A 47 1.31 8.98 11.05
C ASP A 47 0.03 9.72 10.60
N GLY A 48 -0.49 9.39 9.41
CA GLY A 48 -1.77 9.92 8.93
C GLY A 48 -2.97 9.20 9.56
N TRP A 49 -2.88 7.88 9.68
CA TRP A 49 -3.84 7.01 10.33
C TRP A 49 -3.21 5.64 10.60
N VAL A 50 -3.81 4.86 11.50
CA VAL A 50 -3.35 3.50 11.81
C VAL A 50 -4.56 2.56 11.85
N HIS A 51 -4.53 1.51 11.02
CA HIS A 51 -5.45 0.39 11.11
C HIS A 51 -4.82 -0.75 11.93
N ARG A 52 -5.58 -1.33 12.85
CA ARG A 52 -5.16 -2.49 13.65
C ARG A 52 -6.13 -3.64 13.41
N SER A 53 -5.68 -4.64 12.67
CA SER A 53 -6.46 -5.87 12.50
C SER A 53 -6.73 -6.52 13.86
N ARG A 54 -7.92 -7.07 14.03
CA ARG A 54 -8.32 -7.83 15.23
C ARG A 54 -7.42 -9.06 15.46
N HIS A 55 -6.92 -9.64 14.38
CA HIS A 55 -6.09 -10.85 14.41
C HIS A 55 -4.74 -10.59 13.73
N ALA A 56 -3.66 -10.97 14.41
CA ALA A 56 -2.33 -11.00 13.82
C ALA A 56 -2.25 -12.05 12.70
N PRO A 57 -1.39 -11.87 11.68
CA PRO A 57 -1.16 -12.87 10.65
C PRO A 57 -0.89 -14.25 11.25
N ARG A 58 -1.42 -15.30 10.62
CA ARG A 58 -1.22 -16.68 11.03
C ARG A 58 -0.55 -17.46 9.91
N PRO A 59 0.79 -17.56 9.90
CA PRO A 59 1.50 -18.27 8.86
C PRO A 59 1.13 -19.75 8.80
N ALA A 60 1.04 -20.29 7.59
CA ALA A 60 0.82 -21.72 7.36
C ALA A 60 1.99 -22.55 7.89
N TRP A 61 3.22 -22.04 7.76
CA TRP A 61 4.45 -22.69 8.20
C TRP A 61 5.19 -21.83 9.24
N ARG A 62 5.62 -22.44 10.34
CA ARG A 62 6.37 -21.76 11.41
C ARG A 62 7.87 -22.00 11.20
N GLY A 63 8.47 -21.25 10.28
CA GLY A 63 9.90 -21.31 9.99
C GLY A 63 10.27 -22.20 8.80
N GLU A 64 11.56 -22.46 8.67
CA GLU A 64 12.15 -23.30 7.63
C GLU A 64 11.74 -24.78 7.72
N ALA A 65 11.89 -25.48 6.59
CA ALA A 65 11.89 -26.93 6.61
C ALA A 65 13.08 -27.45 7.44
N LYS A 66 12.88 -28.55 8.16
CA LYS A 66 13.91 -29.11 9.07
C LYS A 66 15.19 -29.50 8.34
N TRP A 67 15.07 -30.06 7.14
CA TRP A 67 16.18 -30.44 6.26
C TRP A 67 15.64 -30.81 4.86
N ASP A 68 16.50 -30.77 3.85
CA ASP A 68 16.22 -31.28 2.50
C ASP A 68 16.68 -32.74 2.42
N GLY A 69 15.72 -33.65 2.32
CA GLY A 69 16.01 -35.08 2.30
C GLY A 69 16.62 -35.61 1.02
N TRP A 70 16.43 -34.91 -0.08
CA TRP A 70 16.98 -35.30 -1.37
C TRP A 70 18.44 -34.87 -1.49
N ASN A 71 18.72 -33.60 -1.20
CA ASN A 71 20.07 -33.04 -1.31
C ASN A 71 20.90 -33.19 -0.03
N LYS A 72 20.31 -33.68 1.07
CA LYS A 72 20.94 -33.84 2.40
C LYS A 72 21.46 -32.53 2.99
N VAL A 73 20.71 -31.44 2.81
CA VAL A 73 21.05 -30.10 3.29
C VAL A 73 20.29 -29.79 4.58
N TYR A 74 20.99 -29.24 5.57
CA TYR A 74 20.45 -28.80 6.86
C TYR A 74 20.49 -27.26 6.95
N ASP A 75 19.95 -26.69 8.03
CA ASP A 75 19.95 -25.24 8.30
C ASP A 75 19.34 -24.40 7.17
N LEU A 76 18.25 -24.90 6.61
CA LEU A 76 17.53 -24.25 5.52
C LEU A 76 17.01 -22.88 5.96
N LYS A 77 16.90 -21.94 5.02
CA LYS A 77 16.24 -20.66 5.27
C LYS A 77 14.75 -20.81 5.07
N SER A 78 13.94 -20.06 5.83
CA SER A 78 12.52 -19.96 5.54
C SER A 78 12.32 -19.28 4.19
N ARG A 79 11.58 -19.95 3.29
CA ARG A 79 11.32 -19.46 1.92
C ARG A 79 9.85 -19.09 1.70
N GLN A 80 8.96 -19.46 2.61
CA GLN A 80 7.52 -19.26 2.50
C GLN A 80 7.05 -18.28 3.58
N ILE A 81 7.56 -17.05 3.51
CA ILE A 81 7.29 -15.98 4.49
C ILE A 81 6.25 -14.95 4.01
N PHE A 82 5.57 -15.22 2.91
CA PHE A 82 4.64 -14.27 2.26
C PHE A 82 3.38 -14.00 3.08
N ASP A 83 3.05 -14.84 4.07
CA ASP A 83 1.88 -14.74 4.93
C ASP A 83 2.22 -14.27 6.36
N TYR A 84 3.46 -13.78 6.56
CA TYR A 84 3.92 -13.21 7.83
C TYR A 84 3.39 -11.78 8.05
N ALA A 85 2.90 -11.13 7.00
CA ALA A 85 2.26 -9.83 7.03
C ALA A 85 1.07 -9.80 6.06
N TYR A 86 0.14 -8.87 6.28
CA TYR A 86 -0.91 -8.59 5.31
C TYR A 86 -0.38 -7.61 4.27
N HIS A 87 -0.29 -8.06 3.03
CA HIS A 87 0.17 -7.22 1.92
C HIS A 87 -1.01 -6.38 1.39
N PRO A 88 -0.89 -5.05 1.32
CA PRO A 88 -1.95 -4.20 0.82
C PRO A 88 -2.03 -4.27 -0.71
N VAL A 89 -3.25 -4.11 -1.20
CA VAL A 89 -3.58 -3.76 -2.58
C VAL A 89 -4.36 -2.45 -2.52
N ILE A 90 -3.93 -1.43 -3.27
CA ILE A 90 -4.58 -0.12 -3.28
C ILE A 90 -5.07 0.14 -4.69
N ALA A 91 -6.36 0.45 -4.83
CA ALA A 91 -6.97 0.82 -6.10
C ALA A 91 -8.09 1.83 -5.85
N ASP A 92 -8.17 2.87 -6.68
CA ASP A 92 -9.21 3.90 -6.63
C ASP A 92 -9.36 4.53 -5.23
N GLY A 93 -8.24 4.72 -4.53
CA GLY A 93 -8.20 5.32 -3.19
C GLY A 93 -8.67 4.41 -2.05
N LEU A 94 -8.93 3.12 -2.31
CA LEU A 94 -9.29 2.12 -1.31
C LEU A 94 -8.11 1.17 -1.07
N LEU A 95 -7.90 0.78 0.19
CA LEU A 95 -6.87 -0.19 0.58
C LEU A 95 -7.53 -1.50 0.95
N TYR A 96 -7.11 -2.57 0.32
CA TYR A 96 -7.53 -3.93 0.58
C TYR A 96 -6.38 -4.76 1.13
N TYR A 97 -6.68 -5.73 1.99
CA TYR A 97 -5.72 -6.77 2.34
C TYR A 97 -6.40 -8.10 2.66
N GLY A 98 -5.72 -9.20 2.37
CA GLY A 98 -6.13 -10.54 2.78
C GLY A 98 -5.59 -10.93 4.14
N SER A 99 -6.43 -11.53 4.99
CA SER A 99 -6.09 -12.02 6.31
C SER A 99 -5.82 -13.52 6.30
N SER A 100 -4.58 -13.92 6.60
CA SER A 100 -4.20 -15.33 6.85
C SER A 100 -4.73 -15.88 8.17
N ALA A 101 -5.30 -15.03 9.03
CA ALA A 101 -5.83 -15.46 10.32
C ALA A 101 -7.24 -16.06 10.21
N ASP A 102 -8.06 -15.52 9.31
CA ASP A 102 -9.49 -15.85 9.21
C ASP A 102 -10.02 -15.92 7.76
N ASP A 103 -9.12 -15.97 6.77
CA ASP A 103 -9.41 -16.21 5.36
C ASP A 103 -10.40 -15.19 4.74
N LYS A 104 -10.25 -13.91 5.11
CA LYS A 104 -11.09 -12.81 4.62
C LYS A 104 -10.31 -11.71 3.93
N ILE A 105 -11.00 -10.95 3.09
CA ILE A 105 -10.54 -9.66 2.58
C ILE A 105 -11.15 -8.54 3.42
N TYR A 106 -10.32 -7.56 3.76
CA TYR A 106 -10.72 -6.33 4.44
C TYR A 106 -10.50 -5.14 3.52
N CYS A 107 -11.32 -4.10 3.70
CA CYS A 107 -11.23 -2.77 3.09
C CYS A 107 -11.46 -1.71 4.18
#